data_AF-I0H077-F1
#
_entry.id   AF-I0H077-F1
#
_cell.length_a   1.000
_cell.length_b   1.000
_cell.length_c   1.000
_cell.angle_alpha   90.00
_cell.angle_beta   90.00
_cell.angle_gamma   90.00
#
_symmetry.space_group_name_H-M   'P 1'
#
loop_
_entity.id
_entity.type
_entity.pdbx_description
1 polymer ?
#
loop_
_entity_poly.entity_id
_entity_poly.type
_entity_poly.pdbx_seq_one_letter_code
_entity_poly.pdbx_strand_id
1 'polypeptide(L)'
;MMFSVAPAAPAAGAARIVGLSRGHRTLAEADHWIAELTPAPVLACTHLVAEPFPHVAISLLTALSYESADGLQAAADIAAAGRYGRAVCFPGVERLTGELTVSEILQRSSISRVEVLGSGPAAPDTVVETGDFVRPQFRGGELVLVTTPAAGGRLIPFERRDPTPCCADH
;
A
#
# COMPACT_ATOMS: atom_id res chain seq x y z
N MET A 1 43.57 -5.32 -8.05
CA MET A 1 42.93 -4.44 -7.05
C MET A 1 41.48 -4.31 -7.46
N MET A 2 40.56 -4.99 -6.75
CA MET A 2 39.14 -5.02 -7.07
C MET A 2 38.47 -3.92 -6.24
N PHE A 3 38.13 -2.79 -6.85
CA PHE A 3 37.35 -1.75 -6.18
C PHE A 3 35.87 -2.17 -6.20
N SER A 4 35.39 -2.68 -5.06
CA SER A 4 33.97 -2.78 -4.78
C SER A 4 33.45 -1.36 -4.55
N VAL A 5 32.64 -0.85 -5.49
CA VAL A 5 31.92 0.41 -5.27
C VAL A 5 30.72 0.08 -4.38
N ALA A 6 30.72 0.60 -3.15
CA ALA A 6 29.53 0.56 -2.32
C ALA A 6 28.45 1.44 -2.98
N PRO A 7 27.16 1.03 -2.97
CA PRO A 7 26.09 1.89 -3.44
C PRO A 7 26.09 3.18 -2.61
N ALA A 8 26.02 4.33 -3.28
CA ALA A 8 25.99 5.62 -2.63
C ALA A 8 24.80 5.69 -1.67
N ALA A 9 25.05 6.10 -0.42
CA ALA A 9 23.97 6.34 0.54
C ALA A 9 23.00 7.37 -0.07
N PRO A 10 21.68 7.14 0.00
CA PRO A 10 20.70 8.05 -0.58
C PRO A 10 20.87 9.45 0.03
N ALA A 11 21.08 10.46 -0.81
CA ALA A 11 21.12 11.84 -0.36
C ALA A 11 19.74 12.26 0.18
N ALA A 12 19.68 12.65 1.45
CA ALA A 12 18.44 13.05 2.10
C ALA A 12 18.02 14.47 1.66
N GLY A 13 16.83 14.58 1.05
CA GLY A 13 16.18 15.86 0.72
C GLY A 13 14.87 16.07 1.49
N ALA A 14 14.06 17.04 1.09
CA ALA A 14 12.70 17.16 1.62
C ALA A 14 11.86 15.93 1.21
N ALA A 15 10.97 15.48 2.11
CA ALA A 15 10.08 14.36 1.83
C ALA A 15 9.20 14.67 0.61
N ARG A 16 9.25 13.80 -0.38
CA ARG A 16 8.54 13.92 -1.65
C ARG A 16 8.03 12.55 -2.08
N ILE A 17 7.06 12.55 -2.99
CA ILE A 17 6.62 11.31 -3.62
C ILE A 17 7.68 10.92 -4.65
N VAL A 18 8.20 9.70 -4.52
CA VAL A 18 9.13 9.07 -5.46
C VAL A 18 8.48 7.78 -5.94
N GLY A 19 8.41 7.60 -7.27
CA GLY A 19 8.05 6.33 -7.87
C GLY A 19 9.30 5.53 -8.23
N LEU A 20 9.23 4.21 -8.10
CA LEU A 20 10.27 3.31 -8.55
C LEU A 20 9.67 2.00 -9.06
N SER A 21 10.41 1.28 -9.88
CA SER A 21 10.08 -0.10 -10.23
C SER A 21 11.33 -0.98 -10.28
N ARG A 22 11.27 -2.13 -9.59
CA ARG A 22 12.32 -3.15 -9.56
C ARG A 22 11.93 -4.44 -10.29
N GLY A 23 10.74 -4.47 -10.90
CA GLY A 23 10.22 -5.66 -11.58
C GLY A 23 9.70 -6.75 -10.64
N HIS A 24 9.27 -6.41 -9.42
CA HIS A 24 8.64 -7.37 -8.50
C HIS A 24 7.43 -8.03 -9.18
N ARG A 25 7.35 -9.36 -9.14
CA ARG A 25 6.32 -10.12 -9.85
C ARG A 25 5.02 -10.19 -9.07
N THR A 26 5.09 -10.01 -7.76
CA THR A 26 3.93 -10.14 -6.87
C THR A 26 3.85 -8.97 -5.90
N LEU A 27 2.64 -8.73 -5.38
CA LEU A 27 2.42 -7.75 -4.31
C LEU A 27 3.20 -8.15 -3.05
N ALA A 28 3.27 -9.45 -2.73
CA ALA A 28 4.00 -9.93 -1.55
C ALA A 28 5.50 -9.62 -1.63
N GLU A 29 6.13 -9.79 -2.80
CA GLU A 29 7.54 -9.40 -3.01
C GLU A 29 7.75 -7.90 -2.79
N ALA A 30 6.86 -7.07 -3.34
CA ALA A 30 6.94 -5.62 -3.18
C ALA A 30 6.69 -5.18 -1.72
N ASP A 31 5.70 -5.76 -1.05
CA ASP A 31 5.35 -5.46 0.34
C ASP A 31 6.48 -5.86 1.30
N HIS A 32 7.10 -7.01 1.05
CA HIS A 32 8.28 -7.46 1.81
C HIS A 32 9.45 -6.50 1.64
N TRP A 33 9.75 -6.09 0.41
CA TRP A 33 10.80 -5.11 0.16
C TRP A 33 10.52 -3.75 0.83
N ILE A 34 9.27 -3.27 0.79
CA ILE A 34 8.85 -2.03 1.48
C ILE A 34 9.10 -2.14 2.99
N ALA A 35 8.81 -3.30 3.60
CA ALA A 35 8.99 -3.53 5.03
C ALA A 35 10.47 -3.53 5.47
N GLU A 36 11.41 -3.80 4.56
CA GLU A 36 12.85 -3.78 4.83
C GLU A 36 13.48 -2.38 4.73
N LEU A 37 12.74 -1.39 4.21
CA LEU A 37 13.26 -0.04 4.04
C LEU A 37 13.58 0.64 5.37
N THR A 38 14.80 1.15 5.49
CA THR A 38 15.28 1.89 6.67
C THR A 38 15.92 3.22 6.26
N PRO A 39 15.45 4.36 6.79
CA PRO A 39 14.23 4.52 7.60
C PRO A 39 12.95 4.10 6.84
N ALA A 40 11.93 3.69 7.61
CA ALA A 40 10.62 3.37 7.04
C ALA A 40 10.03 4.60 6.32
N PRO A 41 9.43 4.42 5.13
CA PRO A 41 8.77 5.51 4.41
C PRO A 41 7.55 6.00 5.20
N VAL A 42 7.19 7.28 5.04
CA VAL A 42 6.00 7.85 5.69
C VAL A 42 4.72 7.25 5.09
N LEU A 43 4.72 7.04 3.77
CA LEU A 43 3.66 6.39 3.02
C LEU A 43 4.32 5.53 1.95
N ALA A 44 3.84 4.31 1.74
CA ALA A 44 4.25 3.44 0.65
C ALA A 44 3.04 2.80 0.00
N CYS A 45 2.98 2.85 -1.33
CA CYS A 45 1.91 2.26 -2.12
C CYS A 45 2.47 1.33 -3.21
N THR A 46 1.82 0.19 -3.41
CA THR A 46 2.06 -0.67 -4.59
C THR A 46 1.08 -0.36 -5.72
N HIS A 47 1.57 -0.47 -6.94
CA HIS A 47 0.88 -0.16 -8.19
C HIS A 47 1.06 -1.33 -9.15
N LEU A 48 -0.05 -1.94 -9.59
CA LEU A 48 0.00 -2.97 -10.63
C LEU A 48 0.19 -2.29 -11.98
N VAL A 49 1.18 -2.73 -12.73
CA VAL A 49 1.54 -2.19 -14.05
C VAL A 49 1.63 -3.33 -15.06
N ALA A 50 1.13 -3.11 -16.28
CA ALA A 50 1.05 -4.15 -17.31
C ALA A 50 2.30 -4.22 -18.20
N GLU A 51 3.00 -3.10 -18.37
CA GLU A 51 4.14 -2.97 -19.28
C GLU A 51 5.43 -2.63 -18.52
N PRO A 52 6.61 -3.07 -19.01
CA PRO A 52 6.82 -3.90 -20.21
C PRO A 52 6.41 -5.37 -20.03
N PHE A 53 6.12 -5.78 -18.81
CA PHE A 53 5.48 -7.05 -18.45
C PHE A 53 4.66 -6.82 -17.17
N PRO A 54 3.71 -7.69 -16.82
CA PRO A 54 2.95 -7.55 -15.58
C PRO A 54 3.87 -7.58 -14.35
N HIS A 55 3.93 -6.48 -13.60
CA HIS A 55 4.75 -6.37 -12.39
C HIS A 55 4.18 -5.32 -11.42
N VAL A 56 4.87 -5.13 -10.30
CA VAL A 56 4.51 -4.18 -9.25
C VAL A 56 5.52 -3.04 -9.20
N ALA A 57 5.04 -1.83 -9.52
CA ALA A 57 5.74 -0.58 -9.26
C ALA A 57 5.34 -0.02 -7.88
N ILE A 58 6.15 0.87 -7.32
CA ILE A 58 6.01 1.36 -5.94
C ILE A 58 6.09 2.87 -5.94
N SER A 59 5.27 3.53 -5.12
CA SER A 59 5.47 4.92 -4.76
C SER A 59 5.71 5.08 -3.27
N LEU A 60 6.60 5.99 -2.90
CA LEU A 60 7.04 6.25 -1.54
C LEU A 60 6.97 7.74 -1.25
N LEU A 61 6.43 8.14 -0.10
CA LEU A 61 6.65 9.46 0.48
C LEU A 61 7.91 9.38 1.36
N THR A 62 9.00 9.94 0.86
CA THR A 62 10.33 9.75 1.45
C THR A 62 11.28 10.90 1.11
N ALA A 63 12.28 11.11 1.96
CA ALA A 63 13.40 12.02 1.73
C ALA A 63 14.50 11.39 0.86
N LEU A 64 14.47 10.07 0.70
CA LEU A 64 15.51 9.28 0.04
C LEU A 64 15.27 9.22 -1.48
N SER A 65 16.33 8.91 -2.21
CA SER A 65 16.26 8.68 -3.66
C SER A 65 16.41 7.19 -3.94
N TYR A 66 15.66 6.70 -4.91
CA TYR A 66 15.64 5.30 -5.33
C TYR A 66 15.79 5.24 -6.84
N GLU A 67 16.57 4.27 -7.32
CA GLU A 67 16.72 3.99 -8.74
C GLU A 67 15.78 2.86 -9.16
N SER A 68 15.22 2.99 -10.36
CA SER A 68 14.45 1.92 -11.00
C SER A 68 15.39 1.00 -11.77
N ALA A 69 14.96 -0.26 -11.96
CA ALA A 69 15.66 -1.15 -12.86
C ALA A 69 15.60 -0.63 -14.30
N ASP A 70 16.62 -0.98 -15.09
CA ASP A 70 16.75 -0.56 -16.49
C ASP A 70 15.47 -0.91 -17.28
N GLY A 71 14.97 0.08 -18.03
CA GLY A 71 13.76 -0.06 -18.84
C GLY A 71 12.43 0.03 -18.08
N LEU A 72 12.44 0.22 -16.75
CA LEU A 72 11.20 0.32 -15.95
C LEU A 72 10.85 1.75 -15.50
N GLN A 73 11.51 2.78 -16.06
CA GLN A 73 11.27 4.17 -15.67
C GLN A 73 9.83 4.61 -15.91
N ALA A 74 9.21 4.19 -17.01
CA ALA A 74 7.81 4.53 -17.29
C ALA A 74 6.84 4.00 -16.20
N ALA A 75 7.10 2.80 -15.67
CA ALA A 75 6.32 2.23 -14.58
C ALA A 75 6.54 3.00 -13.26
N ALA A 76 7.77 3.46 -13.01
CA ALA A 76 8.09 4.33 -11.89
C ALA A 76 7.35 5.68 -11.98
N ASP A 77 7.30 6.30 -13.17
CA ASP A 77 6.60 7.57 -13.39
C ASP A 77 5.08 7.41 -13.17
N ILE A 78 4.50 6.29 -13.62
CA ILE A 78 3.09 5.94 -13.35
C ILE A 78 2.84 5.82 -11.84
N ALA A 79 3.70 5.12 -11.11
CA ALA A 79 3.58 4.98 -9.67
C ALA A 79 3.73 6.33 -8.95
N ALA A 80 4.69 7.16 -9.36
CA ALA A 80 4.92 8.50 -8.81
C ALA A 80 3.69 9.41 -8.98
N ALA A 81 2.95 9.28 -10.09
CA ALA A 81 1.72 10.03 -10.31
C ALA A 81 0.61 9.67 -9.30
N GLY A 82 0.71 8.51 -8.62
CA GLY A 82 -0.12 8.17 -7.47
C GLY A 82 -1.62 8.15 -7.74
N ARG A 83 -2.05 7.89 -8.98
CA ARG A 83 -3.47 7.99 -9.35
C ARG A 83 -4.32 6.93 -8.64
N TYR A 84 -3.78 5.71 -8.54
CA TYR A 84 -4.40 4.56 -7.89
C TYR A 84 -3.32 3.67 -7.29
N GLY A 85 -3.58 3.02 -6.15
CA GLY A 85 -2.65 2.05 -5.57
C GLY A 85 -3.21 1.35 -4.35
N ARG A 86 -2.36 0.60 -3.66
CA ARG A 86 -2.65 -0.01 -2.36
C ARG A 86 -1.59 0.40 -1.36
N ALA A 87 -2.00 1.02 -0.26
CA ALA A 87 -1.06 1.43 0.76
C ALA A 87 -0.63 0.22 1.60
N VAL A 88 0.68 0.12 1.81
CA VAL A 88 1.34 -0.92 2.60
C VAL A 88 1.79 -0.36 3.94
N CYS A 89 2.30 0.87 3.93
CA CYS A 89 2.71 1.61 5.11
C CYS A 89 2.11 3.01 5.04
N PHE A 90 1.54 3.48 6.13
CA PHE A 90 0.99 4.83 6.28
C PHE A 90 0.87 5.17 7.77
N PRO A 91 0.78 6.46 8.16
CA PRO A 91 0.74 6.82 9.56
C PRO A 91 -0.49 6.23 10.27
N GLY A 92 -0.25 5.56 11.40
CA GLY A 92 -1.27 4.98 12.26
C GLY A 92 -1.71 3.56 11.87
N VAL A 93 -1.13 2.95 10.83
CA VAL A 93 -1.41 1.55 10.44
C VAL A 93 -1.16 0.57 11.60
N GLU A 94 -0.15 0.83 12.43
CA GLU A 94 0.22 0.03 13.59
C GLU A 94 -0.84 0.02 14.70
N ARG A 95 -1.80 0.95 14.66
CA ARG A 95 -2.91 1.07 15.62
C ARG A 95 -4.19 0.39 15.14
N LEU A 96 -4.20 -0.12 13.91
CA LEU A 96 -5.38 -0.72 13.27
C LEU A 96 -5.41 -2.23 13.50
N THR A 97 -5.53 -2.61 14.78
CA THR A 97 -5.50 -4.02 15.22
C THR A 97 -6.80 -4.41 15.91
N GLY A 98 -7.24 -5.66 15.74
CA GLY A 98 -8.46 -6.19 16.34
C GLY A 98 -9.76 -5.58 15.77
N GLU A 99 -10.76 -5.43 16.63
CA GLU A 99 -12.06 -4.82 16.32
C GLU A 99 -12.03 -3.31 16.59
N LEU A 100 -12.33 -2.50 15.57
CA LEU A 100 -12.39 -1.04 15.66
C LEU A 100 -13.63 -0.51 14.96
N THR A 101 -14.26 0.52 15.51
CA THR A 101 -15.30 1.25 14.80
C THR A 101 -14.72 2.02 13.61
N VAL A 102 -15.54 2.30 12.60
CA VAL A 102 -15.17 3.18 11.48
C VAL A 102 -14.61 4.52 11.99
N SER A 103 -15.23 5.09 13.02
CA SER A 103 -14.79 6.34 13.65
C SER A 103 -13.38 6.22 14.25
N GLU A 104 -13.07 5.13 14.95
CA GLU A 104 -11.74 4.89 15.51
C GLU A 104 -10.67 4.75 14.41
N ILE A 105 -10.99 4.07 13.31
CA ILE A 105 -10.07 3.91 12.17
C ILE A 105 -9.70 5.27 11.59
N LEU A 106 -10.69 6.14 11.36
CA LEU A 106 -10.48 7.47 10.78
C LEU A 106 -9.73 8.41 11.73
N GLN A 107 -9.92 8.29 13.04
CA GLN A 107 -9.25 9.13 14.03
C GLN A 107 -7.80 8.69 14.31
N ARG A 108 -7.49 7.39 14.18
CA ARG A 108 -6.20 6.83 14.59
C ARG A 108 -5.18 6.71 13.46
N SER A 109 -5.62 6.88 12.21
CA SER A 109 -4.81 6.67 11.02
C SER A 109 -5.02 7.76 9.96
N SER A 110 -4.19 7.74 8.92
CA SER A 110 -4.35 8.60 7.74
C SER A 110 -5.43 8.13 6.75
N ILE A 111 -6.26 7.15 7.12
CA ILE A 111 -7.40 6.75 6.29
C ILE A 111 -8.42 7.88 6.27
N SER A 112 -8.73 8.38 5.08
CA SER A 112 -9.68 9.48 4.89
C SER A 112 -11.13 8.99 4.96
N ARG A 113 -11.39 7.77 4.46
CA ARG A 113 -12.75 7.24 4.27
C ARG A 113 -12.79 5.71 4.41
N VAL A 114 -13.91 5.21 4.94
CA VAL A 114 -14.24 3.78 4.93
C VAL A 114 -15.50 3.55 4.09
N GLU A 115 -15.41 2.63 3.13
CA GLU A 115 -16.49 2.29 2.21
C GLU A 115 -16.84 0.80 2.33
N VAL A 116 -18.13 0.49 2.25
CA VAL A 116 -18.64 -0.87 2.05
C VAL A 116 -18.72 -1.11 0.54
N LEU A 117 -18.08 -2.18 0.07
CA LEU A 117 -18.03 -2.55 -1.33
C LEU A 117 -19.46 -2.69 -1.90
N GLY A 118 -19.77 -1.88 -2.91
CA GLY A 118 -21.08 -1.87 -3.56
C GLY A 118 -22.19 -1.13 -2.80
N SER A 119 -21.91 -0.54 -1.63
CA SER A 119 -22.93 0.14 -0.81
C SER A 119 -22.57 1.57 -0.39
N GLY A 120 -21.32 2.00 -0.59
CA GLY A 120 -20.89 3.38 -0.31
C GLY A 120 -20.31 3.56 1.10
N PRO A 121 -20.37 4.76 1.70
CA PRO A 121 -19.75 5.03 3.00
C PRO A 121 -20.27 4.14 4.13
N ALA A 122 -19.39 3.65 4.99
CA ALA A 122 -19.76 2.90 6.19
C ALA A 122 -20.23 3.83 7.32
N ALA A 123 -21.14 3.36 8.17
CA ALA A 123 -21.60 4.15 9.31
C ALA A 123 -20.51 4.26 10.39
N PRO A 124 -20.34 5.42 11.06
CA PRO A 124 -19.21 5.66 11.96
C PRO A 124 -19.09 4.69 13.15
N ASP A 125 -20.21 4.15 13.61
CA ASP A 125 -20.32 3.22 14.74
C ASP A 125 -20.22 1.74 14.32
N THR A 126 -20.19 1.45 13.02
CA THR A 126 -20.04 0.06 12.53
C THR A 126 -18.67 -0.48 12.88
N VAL A 127 -18.63 -1.69 13.44
CA VAL A 127 -17.39 -2.39 13.82
C VAL A 127 -16.75 -3.03 12.59
N VAL A 128 -15.45 -2.80 12.44
CA VAL A 128 -14.57 -3.41 11.45
C VAL A 128 -13.61 -4.37 12.18
N GLU A 129 -13.66 -5.65 11.84
CA GLU A 129 -12.67 -6.64 12.24
C GLU A 129 -11.46 -6.51 11.30
N THR A 130 -10.39 -5.84 11.76
CA THR A 130 -9.24 -5.50 10.92
C THR A 130 -8.38 -6.69 10.51
N GLY A 131 -8.45 -7.80 11.27
CA GLY A 131 -7.58 -8.97 11.06
C GLY A 131 -6.08 -8.65 11.14
N ASP A 132 -5.74 -7.54 11.83
CA ASP A 132 -4.38 -6.98 11.94
C ASP A 132 -3.70 -6.76 10.58
N PHE A 133 -4.51 -6.57 9.53
CA PHE A 133 -4.07 -6.35 8.16
C PHE A 133 -5.01 -5.38 7.44
N VAL A 134 -4.53 -4.15 7.25
CA VAL A 134 -5.31 -3.08 6.62
C VAL A 134 -4.56 -2.53 5.42
N ARG A 135 -5.11 -2.76 4.22
CA ARG A 135 -4.52 -2.35 2.94
C ARG A 135 -5.49 -1.42 2.18
N PRO A 136 -5.56 -0.13 2.57
CA PRO A 136 -6.49 0.81 1.95
C PRO A 136 -6.02 1.17 0.53
N GLN A 137 -6.97 1.57 -0.30
CA GLN A 137 -6.69 2.03 -1.66
C GLN A 137 -6.22 3.49 -1.60
N PHE A 138 -5.11 3.79 -2.27
CA PHE A 138 -4.74 5.18 -2.54
C PHE A 138 -5.50 5.65 -3.77
N ARG A 139 -6.34 6.69 -3.64
CA ARG A 139 -7.18 7.22 -4.71
C ARG A 139 -7.12 8.75 -4.68
N GLY A 140 -6.48 9.36 -5.68
CA GLY A 140 -6.48 10.82 -5.83
C GLY A 140 -5.94 11.59 -4.61
N GLY A 141 -4.97 11.03 -3.88
CA GLY A 141 -4.41 11.64 -2.67
C GLY A 141 -5.02 11.18 -1.35
N GLU A 142 -6.11 10.40 -1.39
CA GLU A 142 -6.79 9.89 -0.20
C GLU A 142 -6.57 8.39 0.01
N LEU A 143 -6.55 7.97 1.27
CA LEU A 143 -6.58 6.56 1.64
C LEU A 143 -8.03 6.14 1.92
N VAL A 144 -8.54 5.23 1.10
CA VAL A 144 -9.91 4.71 1.19
C VAL A 144 -9.85 3.23 1.57
N LEU A 145 -10.30 2.91 2.79
CA LEU A 145 -10.44 1.52 3.21
C LEU A 145 -11.74 0.95 2.67
N VAL A 146 -11.64 -0.02 1.77
CA VAL A 146 -12.80 -0.77 1.28
C VAL A 146 -13.01 -2.00 2.15
N THR A 147 -14.24 -2.20 2.57
CA THR A 147 -14.69 -3.30 3.43
C THR A 147 -15.80 -4.10 2.77
N THR A 148 -16.04 -5.31 3.27
CA THR A 148 -17.21 -6.13 2.91
C THR A 148 -17.99 -6.51 4.17
N PRO A 149 -19.32 -6.70 4.08
CA PRO A 149 -20.11 -7.20 5.21
C PRO A 149 -19.63 -8.56 5.71
N ALA A 150 -19.69 -8.76 7.02
CA ALA A 150 -19.41 -10.00 7.73
C ALA A 150 -20.58 -10.36 8.68
N ALA A 151 -20.51 -11.53 9.31
CA ALA A 151 -21.52 -11.96 10.27
C ALA A 151 -21.67 -10.96 11.43
N GLY A 152 -22.88 -10.87 11.99
CA GLY A 152 -23.15 -10.02 13.16
C GLY A 152 -23.20 -8.51 12.88
N GLY A 153 -23.43 -8.10 11.63
CA GLY A 153 -23.51 -6.68 11.26
C GLY A 153 -22.15 -5.97 11.25
N ARG A 154 -21.07 -6.75 11.17
CA ARG A 154 -19.69 -6.26 11.16
C ARG A 154 -19.17 -6.10 9.74
N LEU A 155 -18.02 -5.45 9.63
CA LEU A 155 -17.27 -5.28 8.40
C LEU A 155 -15.90 -5.95 8.52
N ILE A 156 -15.34 -6.38 7.41
CA ILE A 156 -13.95 -6.83 7.29
C ILE A 156 -13.28 -6.07 6.13
N PRO A 157 -11.97 -5.78 6.18
CA PRO A 157 -11.24 -5.30 5.02
C PRO A 157 -11.43 -6.20 3.80
N PHE A 158 -11.59 -5.59 2.63
CA PHE A 158 -11.74 -6.32 1.36
C PHE A 158 -10.47 -7.11 1.03
N GLU A 159 -9.30 -6.53 1.28
CA GLU A 159 -8.01 -7.18 1.09
C GLU A 159 -7.65 -7.97 2.34
N ARG A 160 -7.37 -9.26 2.19
CA ARG A 160 -6.97 -10.17 3.28
C ARG A 160 -5.51 -10.56 3.12
N ARG A 161 -4.80 -10.77 4.24
CA ARG A 161 -3.41 -11.22 4.26
C ARG A 161 -3.24 -12.57 3.55
N ASP A 162 -4.12 -13.50 3.87
CA ASP A 162 -4.24 -14.80 3.21
C ASP A 162 -5.57 -14.82 2.45
N PRO A 163 -5.60 -14.46 1.15
CA PRO A 163 -6.80 -14.71 0.37
C PRO A 163 -7.06 -16.21 0.44
N THR A 164 -8.24 -16.60 0.93
CA THR A 164 -8.71 -17.97 0.74
C THR A 164 -8.59 -18.25 -0.75
N PRO A 165 -7.87 -19.30 -1.19
CA PRO A 165 -7.69 -19.55 -2.61
C PRO A 165 -9.07 -19.70 -3.24
N CYS A 166 -9.50 -18.68 -3.99
CA CYS A 166 -10.74 -18.76 -4.73
C CYS A 166 -10.42 -19.46 -6.06
N CYS A 167 -10.73 -20.76 -6.08
CA CYS A 167 -10.99 -21.58 -7.27
C CYS A 167 -9.95 -21.49 -8.40
N ALA A 168 -8.86 -22.22 -8.26
CA ALA A 168 -8.10 -22.73 -9.41
C ALA A 168 -8.72 -24.08 -9.84
N ASP A 169 -9.86 -24.04 -10.52
CA ASP A 169 -10.41 -25.17 -11.29
C ASP A 169 -11.48 -24.61 -12.24
N HIS A 170 -11.05 -24.22 -13.45
CA HIS A 170 -11.92 -24.00 -14.61
C HIS A 170 -11.19 -24.35 -15.89
#